data_AF-A0A9K3STZ4-F1
#
_entry.id   AF-A0A9K3STZ4-F1
#
_cell.length_a   1.000
_cell.length_b   1.000
_cell.length_c   1.000
_cell.angle_alpha   90.00
_cell.angle_beta   90.00
_cell.angle_gamma   90.00
#
_symmetry.space_group_name_H-M   'P 1'
#
loop_
_entity.id
_entity.type
_entity.pdbx_description
1 polymer ?
#
loop_
_entity_poly.entity_id
_entity_poly.type
_entity_poly.pdbx_seq_one_letter_code
_entity_poly.pdbx_strand_id
1 'polypeptide(L)' 'MVKSNILICKVCLSRNYRVKVHNRNQKLVLNKYCCYCKKHIIHEETR' A
#
# COMPACT_ATOMS: atom_id res chain seq x y z
N MET A 1 -5.81 -19.33 -2.54
CA MET A 1 -6.45 -18.17 -3.20
C MET A 1 -5.50 -16.98 -3.10
N VAL A 2 -5.10 -16.37 -4.21
CA VAL A 2 -4.24 -15.17 -4.20
C VAL A 2 -5.13 -13.97 -3.86
N LYS A 3 -4.96 -13.37 -2.68
CA LYS A 3 -5.66 -12.15 -2.30
C LYS A 3 -4.93 -10.95 -2.89
N SER A 4 -5.68 -10.08 -3.56
CA SER A 4 -5.16 -8.82 -4.08
C SER A 4 -5.54 -7.73 -3.10
N ASN A 5 -4.55 -7.10 -2.48
CA ASN A 5 -4.78 -5.98 -1.58
C ASN A 5 -4.31 -4.67 -2.21
N ILE A 6 -4.88 -3.58 -1.71
CA ILE A 6 -4.55 -2.23 -2.14
C ILE A 6 -3.71 -1.58 -1.04
N LEU A 7 -2.63 -0.93 -1.43
CA LEU A 7 -1.80 -0.08 -0.59
C LEU A 7 -2.31 1.35 -0.69
N ILE A 8 -2.65 1.90 0.47
CA ILE A 8 -3.11 3.28 0.63
C ILE A 8 -1.97 4.15 1.15
N CYS A 9 -1.85 5.34 0.57
CA CYS A 9 -0.94 6.37 1.06
C CYS A 9 -1.44 6.89 2.43
N LYS A 10 -0.57 6.92 3.44
CA LYS A 10 -0.94 7.43 4.78
C LYS A 10 -1.28 8.92 4.81
N VAL A 11 -0.77 9.69 3.85
CA VAL A 11 -0.92 11.16 3.81
C VAL A 11 -2.14 11.59 3.01
N CYS A 12 -2.26 11.12 1.77
CA CYS A 12 -3.35 11.54 0.87
C CYS A 12 -4.49 10.52 0.78
N LEU A 13 -4.42 9.40 1.50
CA LEU A 13 -5.41 8.31 1.49
C LEU A 13 -5.70 7.71 0.10
N SER A 14 -4.85 8.00 -0.88
CA SER A 14 -5.03 7.53 -2.25
C SER A 14 -4.60 6.08 -2.39
N ARG A 15 -5.44 5.31 -3.10
CA ARG A 15 -5.29 3.89 -3.42
C ARG A 15 -4.33 3.75 -4.61
N ASN A 16 -3.02 3.67 -4.36
CA ASN A 16 -2.00 3.79 -5.40
C ASN A 16 -1.43 2.47 -5.93
N TYR A 17 -1.36 1.41 -5.11
CA TYR A 17 -0.72 0.16 -5.55
C TYR A 17 -1.58 -1.06 -5.23
N ARG A 18 -1.78 -1.92 -6.23
CA ARG A 18 -2.34 -3.27 -6.05
C ARG A 18 -1.20 -4.25 -5.88
N VAL A 19 -1.19 -4.98 -4.78
CA VAL A 19 -0.21 -6.01 -4.45
C VAL A 19 -0.91 -7.35 -4.30
N LYS A 20 -0.33 -8.38 -4.91
CA LYS A 20 -0.73 -9.76 -4.68
C LYS A 20 -0.08 -10.21 -3.38
N VAL A 21 -0.88 -10.41 -2.34
CA VAL A 21 -0.39 -10.83 -1.04
C VAL A 21 -0.37 -12.35 -1.01
N HIS A 22 0.80 -12.92 -0.76
CA HIS A 22 0.95 -14.34 -0.43
C HIS A 22 0.91 -14.49 1.09
N ASN A 23 -0.18 -15.06 1.62
CA ASN A 23 -0.37 -15.54 3.01
C ASN A 23 0.68 -15.06 4.02
N ARG A 24 0.71 -13.76 4.33
CA ARG A 24 1.52 -13.20 5.40
C ARG A 24 0.57 -12.70 6.48
N ASN A 25 0.81 -13.10 7.73
CA ASN A 25 0.05 -12.63 8.90
C ASN A 25 0.31 -11.14 9.23
N GLN A 26 1.26 -10.50 8.54
CA GLN A 26 1.67 -9.13 8.79
C GLN A 26 1.13 -8.19 7.71
N LYS A 27 0.66 -7.01 8.11
CA LYS A 27 0.25 -5.94 7.19
C LYS A 27 1.46 -5.49 6.37
N LEU A 28 1.32 -5.44 5.04
CA LEU A 28 2.38 -4.92 4.18
C LEU A 28 2.49 -3.41 4.33
N VAL A 29 3.68 -2.93 4.70
CA VAL A 29 4.00 -1.51 4.84
C VAL A 29 5.20 -1.21 3.95
N LEU A 30 5.03 -0.31 2.98
CA LEU A 30 6.07 0.00 1.99
C LEU A 30 6.29 1.50 1.91
N ASN A 31 7.56 1.93 1.92
CA ASN A 31 7.91 3.31 1.61
C ASN A 31 8.01 3.46 0.08
N LYS A 32 7.07 4.20 -0.51
CA LYS A 32 6.97 4.35 -1.96
C LYS A 32 6.62 5.79 -2.32
N TYR A 33 6.91 6.17 -3.56
CA TYR A 33 6.68 7.52 -4.02
C TYR A 33 5.17 7.75 -4.19
N CYS A 34 4.65 8.82 -3.61
CA CYS A 34 3.26 9.21 -3.83
C CYS A 34 3.21 10.37 -4.83
N CYS A 35 2.54 10.17 -5.97
CA CYS A 35 2.37 11.21 -6.98
C CYS A 35 1.62 12.45 -6.47
N TYR A 36 0.70 12.28 -5.52
CA TYR A 36 -0.07 13.38 -4.93
C TYR A 36 0.76 14.20 -3.94
N CYS A 37 1.54 13.54 -3.10
CA CYS A 37 2.38 14.21 -2.11
C CYS A 37 3.73 14.67 -2.68
N LYS A 38 4.12 14.16 -3.86
CA LYS A 38 5.42 14.36 -4.51
C LYS A 38 6.62 13.97 -3.64
N LYS A 39 6.45 12.98 -2.77
CA LYS A 39 7.48 12.49 -1.84
C LYS A 39 7.33 11.00 -1.55
N HIS A 40 8.40 10.39 -1.08
CA HIS A 40 8.40 9.03 -0.56
C HIS A 40 7.72 9.00 0.80
N ILE A 41 6.63 8.23 0.90
CA ILE A 41 5.85 8.08 2.12
C ILE A 41 5.49 6.62 2.33
N ILE A 42 5.08 6.34 3.56
CA ILE A 42 4.60 5.04 3.97
C ILE A 42 3.22 4.79 3.36
N HIS A 43 3.13 3.68 2.63
CA HIS A 43 1.90 3.10 2.14
C HIS A 43 1.59 1.85 2.96
N GLU A 44 0.35 1.75 3.44
CA GLU A 44 -0.10 0.65 4.28
C GLU A 44 -1.15 -0.18 3.54
N GLU A 45 -1.12 -1.50 3.74
CA GLU A 45 -2.10 -2.39 3.15
C GLU A 45 -3.48 -2.18 3.78
N THR A 46 -4.48 -1.98 2.91
CA THR A 46 -5.90 -2.06 3.30
C THR A 46 -6.36 -3.51 3.27
N ARG A 47 -7.06 -3.91 4.33
CA ARG A 47 -7.54 -5.28 4.58
C ARG A 47 -8.73 -5.65 3.70
#